data_AF-A0A6A0QSK2-F1
#
_entry.id   AF-A0A6A0QSK2-F1
#
_cell.length_a   1.000
_cell.length_b   1.000
_cell.length_c   1.000
_cell.angle_alpha   90.00
_cell.angle_beta   90.00
_cell.angle_gamma   90.00
#
_symmetry.space_group_name_H-M   'P 1'
#
loop_
_entity.id
_entity.type
_entity.pdbx_description
1 polymer ?
#
loop_
_entity_poly.entity_id
_entity_poly.type
_entity_poly.pdbx_seq_one_letter_code
_entity_poly.pdbx_strand_id
1 'polypeptide(L)'
;MELAKIEATGASVSTTETSITVTGPDRPDAVDLATLPFPGFHTDMHPQLVAYLSIADGTSILTENIYAGRFRYIGEINRMGGDVHAEGQHVVIRGVDSLSGCEVDGCDIRAAAALTIAALRADGSTTVTHANHIDRGYDSFVPNLVSLGASISRT
;
A
#
# COMPACT_ATOMS: atom_id res chain seq x y z
N MET A 1 0.46 -5.17 15.28
CA MET A 1 -0.92 -5.45 14.82
C MET A 1 -1.00 -5.61 13.30
N GLU A 2 0.01 -5.14 12.58
CA GLU A 2 0.17 -5.14 11.13
C GLU A 2 0.19 -6.56 10.57
N LEU A 3 0.99 -7.45 11.17
CA LEU A 3 1.06 -8.85 10.75
C LEU A 3 -0.32 -9.53 10.85
N ALA A 4 -1.05 -9.31 11.94
CA ALA A 4 -2.42 -9.83 12.07
C ALA A 4 -3.38 -9.26 11.02
N LYS A 5 -3.17 -8.02 10.55
CA LYS A 5 -3.94 -7.45 9.44
C LYS A 5 -3.59 -8.09 8.11
N ILE A 6 -2.31 -8.40 7.87
CA ILE A 6 -1.88 -9.14 6.68
C ILE A 6 -2.37 -10.61 6.72
N GLU A 7 -2.36 -11.26 7.87
CA GLU A 7 -2.94 -12.61 8.02
C GLU A 7 -4.45 -12.60 7.76
N ALA A 8 -5.16 -11.56 8.23
CA ALA A 8 -6.59 -11.41 8.01
C ALA A 8 -6.99 -11.22 6.54
N THR A 9 -6.05 -10.85 5.65
CA THR A 9 -6.30 -10.76 4.21
C THR A 9 -6.07 -12.10 3.50
N GLY A 10 -5.87 -13.19 4.25
CA GLY A 10 -5.62 -14.53 3.71
C GLY A 10 -4.13 -14.87 3.51
N ALA A 11 -3.20 -14.02 3.94
CA ALA A 11 -1.77 -14.32 3.85
C ALA A 11 -1.32 -15.27 4.99
N SER A 12 -0.35 -16.12 4.70
CA SER A 12 0.36 -16.91 5.72
C SER A 12 1.57 -16.14 6.21
N VAL A 13 1.66 -15.90 7.52
CA VAL A 13 2.82 -15.27 8.16
C VAL A 13 3.49 -16.26 9.09
N SER A 14 4.80 -16.43 8.95
CA SER A 14 5.61 -17.21 9.89
C SER A 14 6.75 -16.37 10.42
N THR A 15 6.98 -16.45 11.74
CA THR A 15 7.97 -15.62 12.43
C THR A 15 8.99 -16.50 13.15
N THR A 16 10.26 -16.15 13.03
CA THR A 16 11.32 -16.64 13.92
C THR A 16 11.75 -15.51 14.85
N GLU A 17 12.80 -15.73 15.66
CA GLU A 17 13.37 -14.67 16.50
C GLU A 17 13.94 -13.50 15.67
N THR A 18 14.34 -13.73 14.43
CA THR A 18 15.09 -12.75 13.61
C THR A 18 14.52 -12.52 12.22
N SER A 19 13.46 -13.24 11.84
CA SER A 19 12.89 -13.16 10.50
C SER A 19 11.38 -13.30 10.48
N ILE A 20 10.77 -12.76 9.41
CA ILE A 20 9.37 -12.90 9.09
C ILE A 20 9.29 -13.37 7.65
N THR A 21 8.54 -14.45 7.40
CA THR A 21 8.23 -14.93 6.05
C THR A 21 6.74 -14.73 5.80
N VAL A 22 6.41 -14.11 4.67
CA VAL A 22 5.03 -13.84 4.27
C VAL A 22 4.77 -14.50 2.93
N THR A 23 3.70 -15.29 2.85
CA THR A 23 3.17 -15.82 1.58
C THR A 23 1.77 -15.25 1.38
N GLY A 24 1.62 -14.37 0.40
CA GLY A 24 0.33 -13.76 0.07
C GLY A 24 -0.56 -14.70 -0.75
N PRO A 25 -1.89 -14.51 -0.71
CA PRO A 25 -2.82 -15.21 -1.60
C PRO A 25 -2.74 -14.63 -3.02
N ASP A 26 -3.34 -15.32 -4.01
CA ASP A 26 -3.45 -14.82 -5.39
C ASP A 26 -4.19 -13.47 -5.46
N ARG A 27 -5.23 -13.35 -4.62
CA ARG A 27 -5.98 -12.12 -4.36
C ARG A 27 -6.28 -12.03 -2.86
N PRO A 28 -6.01 -10.90 -2.19
CA PRO A 28 -6.29 -10.73 -0.78
C PRO A 28 -7.77 -10.52 -0.49
N ASP A 29 -8.20 -10.90 0.71
CA ASP A 29 -9.53 -10.55 1.24
C ASP A 29 -9.53 -9.11 1.78
N ALA A 30 -10.67 -8.43 1.67
CA ALA A 30 -10.88 -7.12 2.27
C ALA A 30 -10.83 -7.16 3.82
N VAL A 31 -10.19 -6.15 4.42
CA VAL A 31 -10.03 -6.04 5.88
C VAL A 31 -10.12 -4.59 6.32
N ASP A 32 -10.90 -4.32 7.35
CA ASP A 32 -11.02 -2.99 7.95
C ASP A 32 -9.79 -2.60 8.77
N LEU A 33 -9.47 -1.31 8.77
CA LEU A 33 -8.31 -0.72 9.43
C LEU A 33 -8.74 0.48 10.28
N ALA A 34 -8.11 0.64 11.44
CA ALA A 34 -8.25 1.85 12.24
C ALA A 34 -6.88 2.20 12.83
N THR A 35 -6.37 3.40 12.51
CA THR A 35 -5.08 3.84 13.05
C THR A 35 -5.23 4.19 14.53
N LEU A 36 -4.26 3.81 15.35
CA LEU A 36 -4.29 3.98 16.80
C LEU A 36 -2.87 4.25 17.31
N PRO A 37 -2.68 4.91 18.47
CA PRO A 37 -1.37 5.00 19.10
C PRO A 37 -0.82 3.59 19.41
N PHE A 38 0.50 3.44 19.43
CA PHE A 38 1.14 2.15 19.74
C PHE A 38 0.57 1.52 21.02
N PRO A 39 0.22 0.22 21.05
CA PRO A 39 0.51 -0.85 20.07
C PRO A 39 -0.51 -0.99 18.92
N GLY A 40 -1.29 0.07 18.70
CA GLY A 40 -2.23 0.27 17.60
C GLY A 40 -1.65 0.15 16.19
N PHE A 41 -2.52 0.15 15.18
CA PHE A 41 -2.10 0.09 13.78
C PHE A 41 -1.53 1.46 13.40
N HIS A 42 -0.30 1.47 12.91
CA HIS A 42 0.44 2.70 12.70
C HIS A 42 -0.09 3.50 11.50
N THR A 43 -0.32 4.81 11.69
CA THR A 43 -0.68 5.72 10.59
C THR A 43 0.36 5.72 9.45
N ASP A 44 1.62 5.42 9.73
CA ASP A 44 2.65 5.31 8.70
C ASP A 44 2.49 4.13 7.74
N MET A 45 1.68 3.13 8.09
CA MET A 45 1.47 1.91 7.32
C MET A 45 0.16 1.89 6.53
N HIS A 46 -0.77 2.81 6.83
CA HIS A 46 -2.07 2.80 6.15
C HIS A 46 -1.95 3.08 4.63
N PRO A 47 -1.06 3.95 4.11
CA PRO A 47 -0.98 4.15 2.66
C PRO A 47 -0.65 2.87 1.90
N GLN A 48 0.32 2.09 2.40
CA GLN A 48 0.77 0.84 1.79
C GLN A 48 -0.32 -0.24 1.85
N LEU A 49 -1.05 -0.32 2.97
CA LEU A 49 -2.18 -1.24 3.08
C LEU A 49 -3.36 -0.82 2.19
N VAL A 50 -3.63 0.48 2.03
CA VAL A 50 -4.69 0.94 1.10
C VAL A 50 -4.33 0.58 -0.34
N ALA A 51 -3.06 0.75 -0.74
CA ALA A 51 -2.59 0.30 -2.05
C ALA A 51 -2.76 -1.21 -2.23
N TYR A 52 -2.39 -2.01 -1.23
CA TYR A 52 -2.59 -3.46 -1.24
C TYR A 52 -4.07 -3.87 -1.29
N LEU A 53 -4.93 -3.23 -0.52
CA LEU A 53 -6.36 -3.51 -0.46
C LEU A 53 -7.14 -3.00 -1.68
N SER A 54 -6.54 -2.12 -2.49
CA SER A 54 -7.17 -1.62 -3.73
C SER A 54 -7.44 -2.71 -4.76
N ILE A 55 -6.82 -3.88 -4.64
CA ILE A 55 -7.07 -5.07 -5.48
C ILE A 55 -7.70 -6.25 -4.71
N ALA A 56 -8.09 -6.04 -3.45
CA ALA A 56 -8.68 -7.10 -2.63
C ALA A 56 -10.05 -7.57 -3.16
N ASP A 57 -10.53 -8.71 -2.67
CA ASP A 57 -11.91 -9.13 -2.83
C ASP A 57 -12.78 -8.48 -1.74
N GLY A 58 -13.76 -7.68 -2.16
CA GLY A 58 -14.68 -6.99 -1.27
C GLY A 58 -14.34 -5.52 -1.00
N THR A 59 -14.90 -4.99 0.09
CA THR A 59 -14.78 -3.59 0.50
C THR A 59 -14.15 -3.50 1.88
N SER A 60 -13.11 -2.67 2.01
CA SER A 60 -12.45 -2.36 3.28
C SER A 60 -12.75 -0.92 3.70
N ILE A 61 -12.80 -0.67 5.01
CA ILE A 61 -12.91 0.67 5.57
C ILE A 61 -11.66 0.96 6.40
N LEU A 62 -10.96 2.04 6.05
CA LEU A 62 -9.90 2.63 6.88
C LEU A 62 -10.47 3.81 7.68
N THR A 63 -10.15 3.89 8.96
CA THR A 63 -10.38 5.07 9.81
C THR A 63 -9.04 5.63 10.30
N GLU A 64 -8.74 6.88 9.97
CA GLU A 64 -7.50 7.57 10.36
C GLU A 64 -7.74 8.46 11.59
N ASN A 65 -7.33 8.00 12.78
CA ASN A 65 -7.54 8.71 14.05
C ASN A 65 -6.33 9.57 14.48
N ILE A 66 -5.18 9.49 13.79
CA ILE A 66 -3.91 10.08 14.22
C ILE A 66 -3.54 11.30 13.36
N TYR A 67 -3.59 11.17 12.03
CA TYR A 67 -3.14 12.23 11.12
C TYR A 67 -4.20 12.57 10.06
N ALA A 68 -5.06 13.52 10.42
CA ALA A 68 -6.15 13.96 9.55
C ALA A 68 -5.64 14.49 8.20
N GLY A 69 -6.29 14.05 7.12
CA GLY A 69 -6.01 14.54 5.76
C GLY A 69 -4.82 13.89 5.05
N ARG A 70 -4.26 12.80 5.60
CA ARG A 70 -3.15 12.05 4.96
C ARG A 70 -3.62 11.15 3.80
N PHE A 71 -4.31 11.72 2.82
CA PHE A 71 -5.00 10.94 1.79
C PHE A 71 -4.64 11.34 0.35
N ARG A 72 -3.59 12.16 0.16
CA ARG A 72 -3.19 12.65 -1.16
C ARG A 72 -2.93 11.55 -2.19
N TYR A 73 -2.40 10.41 -1.76
CA TYR A 73 -2.12 9.25 -2.61
C TYR A 73 -3.38 8.54 -3.14
N ILE A 74 -4.56 8.77 -2.54
CA ILE A 74 -5.82 8.14 -2.99
C ILE A 74 -6.17 8.57 -4.41
N GLY A 75 -5.98 9.86 -4.73
CA GLY A 75 -6.20 10.36 -6.08
C GLY A 75 -5.33 9.65 -7.11
N GLU A 76 -4.10 9.32 -6.75
CA GLU A 76 -3.15 8.62 -7.61
C GLU A 76 -3.51 7.13 -7.78
N ILE A 77 -3.98 6.46 -6.73
CA ILE A 77 -4.55 5.11 -6.85
C ILE A 77 -5.77 5.11 -7.78
N ASN A 78 -6.65 6.11 -7.68
CA ASN A 78 -7.80 6.22 -8.58
C ASN A 78 -7.39 6.54 -10.03
N ARG A 79 -6.30 7.28 -10.25
CA ARG A 79 -5.70 7.47 -11.59
C ARG A 79 -5.18 6.16 -12.18
N MET A 80 -4.77 5.22 -11.34
CA MET A 80 -4.45 3.85 -11.74
C MET A 80 -5.70 2.96 -11.91
N GLY A 81 -6.91 3.51 -11.83
CA GLY A 81 -8.15 2.75 -11.99
C GLY A 81 -8.70 2.10 -10.71
N GLY A 82 -8.15 2.42 -9.54
CA GLY A 82 -8.73 2.00 -8.26
C GLY A 82 -10.05 2.68 -7.92
N ASP A 83 -10.81 2.09 -6.99
CA ASP A 83 -12.03 2.67 -6.40
C ASP A 83 -11.80 2.92 -4.91
N VAL A 84 -11.21 4.08 -4.61
CA VAL A 84 -10.89 4.49 -3.24
C VAL A 84 -11.43 5.89 -2.97
N HIS A 85 -12.24 6.03 -1.93
CA HIS A 85 -12.98 7.27 -1.64
C HIS A 85 -12.75 7.67 -0.18
N ALA A 86 -12.29 8.90 0.05
CA ALA A 86 -12.14 9.46 1.38
C ALA A 86 -13.28 10.42 1.74
N GLU A 87 -13.83 10.26 2.94
CA GLU A 87 -14.84 11.14 3.53
C GLU A 87 -14.49 11.42 4.99
N GLY A 88 -14.10 12.66 5.29
CA GLY A 88 -13.61 13.03 6.62
C GLY A 88 -12.34 12.26 6.99
N GLN A 89 -12.43 11.43 8.04
CA GLN A 89 -11.36 10.55 8.51
C GLN A 89 -11.49 9.10 8.01
N HIS A 90 -12.56 8.80 7.28
CA HIS A 90 -12.83 7.45 6.76
C HIS A 90 -12.40 7.35 5.30
N VAL A 91 -11.93 6.18 4.91
CA VAL A 91 -11.62 5.82 3.53
C VAL A 91 -12.31 4.51 3.22
N VAL A 92 -13.15 4.52 2.19
CA VAL A 92 -13.79 3.34 1.62
C VAL A 92 -12.93 2.85 0.46
N ILE A 93 -12.52 1.59 0.51
CA ILE A 93 -11.62 0.95 -0.45
C ILE A 93 -12.41 -0.20 -1.06
N ARG A 94 -12.85 -0.07 -2.31
CA ARG A 94 -13.50 -1.16 -3.04
C ARG A 94 -12.44 -1.80 -3.92
N GLY A 95 -12.11 -3.06 -3.63
CA GLY A 95 -11.08 -3.75 -4.38
C GLY A 95 -11.51 -3.95 -5.83
N VAL A 96 -10.62 -3.61 -6.77
CA VAL A 96 -10.81 -3.81 -8.21
C VAL A 96 -10.02 -5.02 -8.70
N ASP A 97 -10.37 -5.56 -9.87
CA ASP A 97 -9.70 -6.76 -10.40
C ASP A 97 -8.24 -6.50 -10.80
N SER A 98 -7.99 -5.33 -11.41
CA SER A 98 -6.64 -4.87 -11.72
C SER A 98 -6.53 -3.34 -11.70
N LEU A 99 -5.30 -2.87 -11.50
CA LEU A 99 -4.93 -1.48 -11.71
C LEU A 99 -4.28 -1.33 -13.08
N SER A 100 -4.36 -0.15 -13.67
CA SER A 100 -3.67 0.20 -14.92
C SER A 100 -2.46 1.07 -14.64
N GLY A 101 -1.34 0.74 -15.30
CA GLY A 101 -0.12 1.52 -15.22
C GLY A 101 -0.29 2.90 -15.85
N CYS A 102 0.17 3.93 -15.13
CA CYS A 102 0.13 5.31 -15.58
C CYS A 102 1.22 6.15 -14.90
N GLU A 103 1.26 7.45 -15.15
CA GLU A 103 2.12 8.34 -14.36
C GLU A 103 1.39 8.75 -13.07
N VAL A 104 2.08 8.62 -11.93
CA VAL A 104 1.55 8.96 -10.60
C VAL A 104 2.53 9.77 -9.75
N ASP A 105 2.00 10.61 -8.87
CA ASP A 105 2.79 11.52 -8.03
C ASP A 105 3.10 10.98 -6.62
N GLY A 106 4.39 10.74 -6.33
CA GLY A 106 4.90 10.33 -5.01
C GLY A 106 4.97 11.47 -4.00
N CYS A 107 3.83 11.99 -3.54
CA CYS A 107 3.74 13.24 -2.77
C CYS A 107 4.40 13.23 -1.37
N ASP A 108 4.68 12.06 -0.80
CA ASP A 108 5.43 11.90 0.45
C ASP A 108 6.10 10.51 0.53
N ILE A 109 6.86 10.26 1.58
CA ILE A 109 7.65 9.03 1.77
C ILE A 109 6.78 7.77 1.70
N ARG A 110 5.67 7.75 2.44
CA ARG A 110 4.79 6.56 2.56
C ARG A 110 3.86 6.45 1.35
N ALA A 111 3.39 7.58 0.83
CA ALA A 111 2.62 7.64 -0.41
C ALA A 111 3.41 7.08 -1.61
N ALA A 112 4.66 7.50 -1.81
CA ALA A 112 5.49 7.04 -2.92
C ALA A 112 5.80 5.53 -2.81
N ALA A 113 6.05 5.03 -1.59
CA ALA A 113 6.19 3.59 -1.36
C ALA A 113 4.88 2.83 -1.66
N ALA A 114 3.74 3.35 -1.23
CA ALA A 114 2.43 2.76 -1.50
C ALA A 114 2.10 2.69 -2.99
N LEU A 115 2.36 3.78 -3.73
CA LEU A 115 2.15 3.82 -5.19
C LEU A 115 3.10 2.88 -5.93
N THR A 116 4.31 2.66 -5.42
CA THR A 116 5.20 1.62 -5.96
C THR A 116 4.60 0.22 -5.74
N ILE A 117 4.01 -0.06 -4.58
CA ILE A 117 3.34 -1.35 -4.32
C ILE A 117 2.16 -1.55 -5.28
N ALA A 118 1.33 -0.53 -5.47
CA ALA A 118 0.23 -0.56 -6.45
C ALA A 118 0.76 -0.80 -7.88
N ALA A 119 1.85 -0.12 -8.25
CA ALA A 119 2.47 -0.23 -9.57
C ALA A 119 2.99 -1.64 -9.86
N LEU A 120 3.53 -2.35 -8.85
CA LEU A 120 4.02 -3.72 -9.02
C LEU A 120 2.90 -4.73 -9.35
N ARG A 121 1.64 -4.39 -9.08
CA ARG A 121 0.46 -5.21 -9.43
C ARG A 121 -0.31 -4.68 -10.65
N ALA A 122 0.00 -3.47 -11.12
CA ALA A 122 -0.73 -2.84 -12.21
C ALA A 122 -0.37 -3.44 -13.58
N ASP A 123 -1.34 -3.46 -14.49
CA ASP A 123 -1.16 -3.85 -15.87
C ASP A 123 -0.42 -2.74 -16.65
N GLY A 124 0.68 -3.08 -17.30
CA GLY A 124 1.47 -2.13 -18.10
C GLY A 124 2.63 -1.52 -17.31
N SER A 125 2.95 -0.25 -17.58
CA SER A 125 4.09 0.43 -16.97
C SER A 125 3.63 1.65 -16.19
N THR A 126 4.18 1.83 -14.99
CA THR A 126 3.89 2.97 -14.11
C THR A 126 5.15 3.78 -13.90
N THR A 127 5.03 5.11 -13.97
CA THR A 127 6.11 6.04 -13.60
C THR A 127 5.70 6.77 -12.33
N VAL A 128 6.46 6.58 -11.24
CA VAL A 128 6.26 7.30 -9.97
C VAL A 128 7.15 8.54 -9.96
N THR A 129 6.56 9.72 -10.13
CA THR A 129 7.28 11.00 -10.07
C THR A 129 7.56 11.41 -8.62
N HIS A 130 8.53 12.30 -8.41
CA HIS A 130 8.95 12.75 -7.07
C HIS A 130 9.34 11.60 -6.11
N ALA A 131 9.81 10.48 -6.67
CA ALA A 131 10.27 9.32 -5.91
C ALA A 131 11.46 9.61 -4.98
N ASN A 132 12.10 10.79 -5.05
CA ASN A 132 13.09 11.26 -4.09
C ASN A 132 12.55 11.34 -2.65
N HIS A 133 11.23 11.36 -2.46
CA HIS A 133 10.64 11.20 -1.13
C HIS A 133 10.93 9.84 -0.51
N ILE A 134 11.04 8.77 -1.30
CA ILE A 134 11.32 7.41 -0.81
C ILE A 134 12.68 7.35 -0.10
N ASP A 135 13.68 8.05 -0.63
CA ASP A 135 15.06 8.05 -0.11
C ASP A 135 15.17 8.57 1.33
N ARG A 136 14.17 9.34 1.77
CA ARG A 136 14.13 9.87 3.14
C ARG A 136 13.72 8.83 4.18
N GLY A 137 13.22 7.66 3.76
CA GLY A 137 12.71 6.64 4.69
C GLY A 137 12.97 5.18 4.30
N TYR A 138 13.50 4.92 3.11
CA TYR A 138 13.83 3.58 2.65
C TYR A 138 15.23 3.54 2.05
N ASP A 139 16.14 2.86 2.73
CA ASP A 139 17.47 2.61 2.17
C ASP A 139 17.41 1.49 1.11
N SER A 140 18.21 1.63 0.05
CA SER A 140 18.36 0.64 -1.01
C SER A 140 17.02 0.13 -1.59
N PHE A 141 16.00 1.00 -1.66
CA PHE A 141 14.61 0.60 -1.99
C PHE A 141 14.50 -0.14 -3.33
N VAL A 142 15.01 0.44 -4.42
CA VAL A 142 14.97 -0.18 -5.75
C VAL A 142 15.83 -1.46 -5.81
N PRO A 143 17.10 -1.47 -5.37
CA PRO A 143 17.90 -2.70 -5.29
C PRO A 143 17.21 -3.84 -4.53
N ASN A 144 16.56 -3.55 -3.40
CA ASN A 144 15.85 -4.54 -2.59
C ASN A 144 14.62 -5.12 -3.31
N LEU A 145 13.89 -4.31 -4.07
CA LEU A 145 12.77 -4.82 -4.87
C LEU A 145 13.25 -5.65 -6.06
N VAL A 146 14.32 -5.22 -6.73
CA VAL A 146 14.93 -5.98 -7.83
C VAL A 146 15.45 -7.34 -7.35
N SER A 147 16.05 -7.41 -6.16
CA SER A 147 16.51 -8.69 -5.58
C SER A 147 15.36 -9.65 -5.26
N LEU A 148 14.14 -9.13 -5.10
CA LEU A 148 12.90 -9.91 -4.95
C LEU A 148 12.24 -10.25 -6.30
N GLY A 149 12.83 -9.84 -7.43
CA GLY A 149 12.34 -10.14 -8.78
C GLY A 149 11.44 -9.06 -9.39
N ALA A 150 11.31 -7.89 -8.76
CA ALA A 150 10.54 -6.79 -9.32
C ALA A 150 11.19 -6.21 -10.59
N SER A 151 10.37 -5.93 -11.62
CA SER A 151 10.79 -5.18 -12.80
C SER A 151 10.65 -3.68 -12.53
N ILE A 152 11.68 -3.09 -11.93
CA ILE A 152 11.71 -1.67 -11.55
C ILE A 152 13.10 -1.09 -11.76
N SER A 153 13.15 0.16 -12.20
CA SER A 153 14.40 0.92 -12.36
C SER A 153 14.21 2.35 -11.90
N ARG A 154 15.32 3.05 -11.65
CA ARG A 154 15.32 4.48 -11.34
C ARG A 154 16.25 5.21 -12.30
N THR A 155 15.74 6.31 -12.85
CA THR A 155 16.41 7.16 -13.84
C THR A 155 16.56 8.57 -13.33
#